data_AF-A0AAU3LQ56-F1
#
_entry.id   AF-A0AAU3LQ56-F1
#
_cell.length_a   1.000
_cell.length_b   1.000
_cell.length_c   1.000
_cell.angle_alpha   90.00
_cell.angle_beta   90.00
_cell.angle_gamma   90.00
#
_symmetry.space_group_name_H-M   'P 1'
#
loop_
_entity.id
_entity.type
_entity.pdbx_description
1 polymer ?
#
loop_
_entity_poly.entity_id
_entity_poly.type
_entity_poly.pdbx_seq_one_letter_code
_entity_poly.pdbx_strand_id
1 'polypeptide(L)'
;MAEYPNWAALAAAETAGVDYRIETRPNSSGIAHIAIHGGGIEQGTSELADAAATVTRGQYYGMLGLKSSGNSALHITSTHFDEPQCLAIQAASYYTVSYHGSAGDDLTTHLGGGDTVMRDRIGDALTAAGFACDIASTEIDGNDPANITQKNRRGMGVQLELSRGQRAAFFPGGDLSRAMRDSGQRTPAFRAYVAAIASVLSPEDPDGRLRVYVRDSALARLGVIDDYTSLNVIARHNAVGAFVMEISADSDKTPLLVEGNGLIVRTAANETILSGPIRTVDWSRSESDPGTGKLTVAGVDDTALLTQYTCWPNPAAAIGSQADAVYKISATAAETAMRSLVNANAGPGAAASRRNPLLTLAANGVRGPSVTRQVNQFDSLLTVLTDIADAAGLGFRVVQVGAGLQFQVYAPIDRSGTARFSFGLGNVAAANYTTTPPTCTRALVVAGGQSTPRNCQVYDRADPLFPGLVIEQFVDLTSVDTASVDLIAQMAQAAEEALTAGAGKGALSIEPIDIPNLRYGRDYQVGDTVAAQVRATWITDIVREVTLTSTAADGTNVKATVGDDAGDTVAARTYKYIAAVKRDVARLKTRKAA
;
A
#
# COMPACT_ATOMS: atom_id res chain seq x y z
N MET A 1 -2.02 -43.77 24.25
CA MET A 1 -0.64 -43.37 24.60
C MET A 1 0.21 -43.60 23.38
N ALA A 2 1.09 -42.65 23.03
CA ALA A 2 2.07 -42.85 21.96
C ALA A 2 2.97 -44.04 22.31
N GLU A 3 3.11 -44.99 21.39
CA GLU A 3 3.87 -46.23 21.63
C GLU A 3 5.38 -45.99 21.57
N TYR A 4 5.80 -44.98 20.79
CA TYR A 4 7.20 -44.60 20.61
C TYR A 4 7.50 -43.23 21.24
N PRO A 5 8.62 -43.09 21.98
CA PRO A 5 8.99 -41.83 22.62
C PRO A 5 9.57 -40.78 21.67
N ASN A 6 10.03 -41.16 20.47
CA ASN A 6 10.62 -40.29 19.45
C ASN A 6 10.75 -41.04 18.11
N TRP A 7 11.23 -40.34 17.07
CA TRP A 7 11.43 -40.89 15.73
C TRP A 7 12.42 -42.06 15.72
N ALA A 8 13.53 -41.95 16.45
CA ALA A 8 14.56 -42.98 16.45
C ALA A 8 14.02 -44.34 16.97
N ALA A 9 13.14 -44.32 17.97
CA ALA A 9 12.49 -45.52 18.48
C ALA A 9 11.51 -46.14 17.47
N LEU A 10 10.70 -45.31 16.78
CA LEU A 10 9.79 -45.79 15.75
C LEU A 10 10.57 -46.39 14.57
N ALA A 11 11.56 -45.67 14.05
CA ALA A 11 12.37 -46.11 12.90
C ALA A 11 13.18 -47.38 13.18
N ALA A 12 13.49 -47.68 14.45
CA ALA A 12 14.15 -48.92 14.84
C ALA A 12 13.18 -50.12 14.96
N ALA A 13 11.90 -49.86 15.23
CA ALA A 13 10.89 -50.89 15.48
C ALA A 13 10.00 -51.20 14.25
N GLU A 14 9.85 -50.26 13.33
CA GLU A 14 8.92 -50.32 12.20
C GLU A 14 9.68 -50.33 10.86
N THR A 15 9.10 -50.95 9.82
CA THR A 15 9.76 -51.11 8.52
C THR A 15 9.34 -50.03 7.53
N ALA A 16 10.26 -49.16 7.13
CA ALA A 16 10.04 -48.16 6.09
C ALA A 16 9.59 -48.79 4.76
N GLY A 17 8.58 -48.21 4.11
CA GLY A 17 7.96 -48.70 2.89
C GLY A 17 6.92 -49.81 3.08
N VAL A 18 6.84 -50.41 4.28
CA VAL A 18 5.87 -51.45 4.65
C VAL A 18 4.89 -50.92 5.70
N ASP A 19 5.41 -50.47 6.85
CA ASP A 19 4.63 -50.01 7.98
C ASP A 19 4.37 -48.50 7.93
N TYR A 20 5.35 -47.74 7.44
CA TYR A 20 5.23 -46.29 7.25
C TYR A 20 5.97 -45.81 5.99
N ARG A 21 5.72 -44.57 5.58
CA ARG A 21 6.47 -43.87 4.52
C ARG A 21 6.62 -42.40 4.86
N ILE A 22 7.79 -41.84 4.54
CA ILE A 22 8.01 -40.39 4.54
C ILE A 22 7.86 -39.87 3.12
N GLU A 23 7.08 -38.81 2.95
CA GLU A 23 6.92 -38.08 1.69
C GLU A 23 7.28 -36.61 1.91
N THR A 24 8.12 -36.07 1.02
CA THR A 24 8.57 -34.68 1.11
C THR A 24 8.60 -34.02 -0.26
N ARG A 25 8.24 -32.74 -0.32
CA ARG A 25 8.46 -31.88 -1.48
C ARG A 25 9.06 -30.55 -1.00
N PRO A 26 10.38 -30.51 -0.72
CA PRO A 26 11.04 -29.28 -0.28
C PRO A 26 11.16 -28.26 -1.41
N ASN A 27 11.15 -26.97 -1.06
CA ASN A 27 11.35 -25.84 -1.98
C ASN A 27 11.71 -24.57 -1.20
N SER A 28 11.87 -23.44 -1.90
CA SER A 28 12.27 -22.15 -1.31
C SER A 28 11.10 -21.20 -1.01
N SER A 29 9.86 -21.67 -0.93
CA SER A 29 8.67 -20.82 -0.74
C SER A 29 8.58 -20.15 0.64
N GLY A 30 9.27 -20.68 1.64
CA GLY A 30 9.12 -20.25 3.03
C GLY A 30 7.81 -20.67 3.71
N ILE A 31 6.98 -21.50 3.06
CA ILE A 31 5.71 -22.02 3.58
C ILE A 31 5.79 -23.54 3.67
N ALA A 32 5.33 -24.13 4.77
CA ALA A 32 5.23 -25.58 4.94
C ALA A 32 3.81 -26.03 5.29
N HIS A 33 3.40 -27.13 4.67
CA HIS A 33 2.22 -27.90 5.06
C HIS A 33 2.69 -29.28 5.50
N ILE A 34 2.43 -29.62 6.77
CA ILE A 34 2.94 -30.85 7.38
C ILE A 34 1.78 -31.71 7.88
N ALA A 35 1.86 -33.02 7.64
CA ALA A 35 0.96 -34.02 8.22
C ALA A 35 1.83 -35.09 8.88
N ILE A 36 2.19 -34.86 10.15
CA ILE A 36 3.04 -35.80 10.91
C ILE A 36 2.31 -37.10 11.30
N HIS A 37 0.98 -37.13 11.15
CA HIS A 37 0.11 -38.28 11.36
C HIS A 37 -0.68 -38.62 10.08
N GLY A 38 -0.02 -38.60 8.93
CA GLY A 38 -0.60 -38.92 7.64
C GLY A 38 -0.97 -40.39 7.43
N GLY A 39 -1.49 -40.70 6.25
CA GLY A 39 -1.81 -42.07 5.86
C GLY A 39 -2.90 -42.68 6.74
N GLY A 40 -2.66 -43.85 7.31
CA GLY A 40 -3.62 -44.56 8.16
C GLY A 40 -3.72 -44.07 9.60
N ILE A 41 -2.85 -43.14 10.04
CA ILE A 41 -2.81 -42.66 11.44
C ILE A 41 -4.00 -41.74 11.71
N GLU A 42 -4.06 -40.59 11.02
CA GLU A 42 -5.19 -39.66 11.01
C GLU A 42 -5.70 -39.49 9.57
N GLN A 43 -6.57 -40.41 9.14
CA GLN A 43 -7.02 -40.54 7.76
C GLN A 43 -7.51 -39.20 7.16
N GLY A 44 -6.95 -38.79 6.01
CA GLY A 44 -7.34 -37.56 5.30
C GLY A 44 -6.37 -36.39 5.44
N THR A 45 -5.47 -36.39 6.43
CA THR A 45 -4.54 -35.28 6.69
C THR A 45 -3.45 -35.16 5.62
N SER A 46 -2.85 -36.28 5.20
CA SER A 46 -1.81 -36.30 4.16
C SER A 46 -2.33 -35.77 2.82
N GLU A 47 -3.55 -36.14 2.43
CA GLU A 47 -4.16 -35.68 1.20
C GLU A 47 -4.42 -34.16 1.22
N LEU A 48 -4.83 -33.63 2.38
CA LEU A 48 -5.12 -32.22 2.56
C LEU A 48 -3.84 -31.38 2.59
N ALA A 49 -2.82 -31.82 3.32
CA ALA A 49 -1.52 -31.16 3.40
C ALA A 49 -0.82 -31.12 2.04
N ASP A 50 -0.83 -32.22 1.27
CA ASP A 50 -0.24 -32.26 -0.07
C ASP A 50 -0.98 -31.35 -1.06
N ALA A 51 -2.31 -31.38 -1.05
CA ALA A 51 -3.11 -30.52 -1.90
C ALA A 51 -2.91 -29.04 -1.56
N ALA A 52 -2.88 -28.69 -0.27
CA ALA A 52 -2.59 -27.33 0.17
C ALA A 52 -1.20 -26.87 -0.27
N ALA A 53 -0.16 -27.67 -0.03
CA ALA A 53 1.19 -27.38 -0.51
C ALA A 53 1.27 -27.23 -2.03
N THR A 54 0.48 -27.99 -2.79
CA THR A 54 0.44 -27.87 -4.24
C THR A 54 -0.13 -26.52 -4.67
N VAL A 55 -1.24 -26.10 -4.07
CA VAL A 55 -1.91 -24.83 -4.42
C VAL A 55 -1.12 -23.62 -3.94
N THR A 56 -0.52 -23.70 -2.75
CA THR A 56 0.33 -22.62 -2.20
C THR A 56 1.74 -22.61 -2.79
N ARG A 57 2.11 -23.63 -3.59
CA ARG A 57 3.51 -23.91 -3.98
C ARG A 57 4.42 -24.03 -2.75
N GLY A 58 3.84 -24.39 -1.60
CA GLY A 58 4.52 -24.62 -0.34
C GLY A 58 5.30 -25.93 -0.32
N GLN A 59 6.15 -26.06 0.70
CA GLN A 59 6.79 -27.32 1.05
C GLN A 59 5.74 -28.30 1.59
N TYR A 60 5.90 -29.58 1.27
CA TYR A 60 5.07 -30.65 1.82
C TYR A 60 5.92 -31.62 2.65
N TYR A 61 5.38 -32.03 3.80
CA TYR A 61 5.85 -33.15 4.59
C TYR A 61 4.68 -34.06 4.97
N GLY A 62 4.86 -35.37 4.82
CA GLY A 62 3.92 -36.37 5.31
C GLY A 62 4.63 -37.59 5.91
N MET A 63 4.25 -37.98 7.12
CA MET A 63 4.56 -39.28 7.70
C MET A 63 3.32 -40.16 7.61
N LEU A 64 3.32 -41.13 6.69
CA LEU A 64 2.15 -41.92 6.32
C LEU A 64 2.21 -43.30 6.97
N GLY A 65 1.23 -43.64 7.79
CA GLY A 65 1.02 -45.03 8.24
C GLY A 65 0.45 -45.91 7.13
N LEU A 66 1.08 -47.05 6.86
CA LEU A 66 0.77 -47.95 5.75
C LEU A 66 0.19 -49.31 6.19
N LYS A 67 0.13 -49.59 7.49
CA LYS A 67 -0.39 -50.86 8.02
C LYS A 67 -1.84 -51.08 7.59
N SER A 68 -2.21 -52.33 7.38
CA SER A 68 -3.61 -52.70 7.08
C SER A 68 -4.56 -52.41 8.25
N SER A 69 -4.04 -52.41 9.48
CA SER A 69 -4.73 -52.03 10.72
C SER A 69 -3.70 -51.61 11.78
N GLY A 70 -4.12 -50.93 12.86
CA GLY A 70 -3.23 -50.60 13.97
C GLY A 70 -2.27 -49.42 13.74
N ASN A 71 -2.53 -48.55 12.76
CA ASN A 71 -1.68 -47.38 12.48
C ASN A 71 -1.57 -46.39 13.64
N SER A 72 -2.48 -46.42 14.62
CA SER A 72 -2.38 -45.59 15.83
C SER A 72 -1.11 -45.87 16.65
N ALA A 73 -0.51 -47.05 16.51
CA ALA A 73 0.80 -47.38 17.10
C ALA A 73 1.92 -46.46 16.60
N LEU A 74 1.81 -45.97 15.36
CA LEU A 74 2.81 -45.12 14.71
C LEU A 74 2.73 -43.64 15.13
N HIS A 75 1.74 -43.27 15.96
CA HIS A 75 1.54 -41.89 16.38
C HIS A 75 2.61 -41.48 17.42
N ILE A 76 3.48 -40.54 17.05
CA ILE A 76 4.39 -39.85 17.96
C ILE A 76 3.81 -38.45 18.20
N THR A 77 3.51 -38.10 19.45
CA THR A 77 2.95 -36.77 19.76
C THR A 77 3.84 -35.63 19.26
N SER A 78 3.22 -34.54 18.81
CA SER A 78 3.89 -33.42 18.15
C SER A 78 5.05 -32.81 18.94
N THR A 79 5.01 -32.86 20.28
CA THR A 79 6.10 -32.37 21.16
C THR A 79 7.32 -33.31 21.23
N HIS A 80 7.18 -34.55 20.78
CA HIS A 80 8.24 -35.54 20.68
C HIS A 80 8.59 -35.92 19.23
N PHE A 81 7.92 -35.31 18.25
CA PHE A 81 8.16 -35.60 16.84
C PHE A 81 9.44 -34.89 16.37
N ASP A 82 10.48 -35.67 16.09
CA ASP A 82 11.84 -35.21 15.78
C ASP A 82 12.41 -35.85 14.51
N GLU A 83 11.55 -36.23 13.55
CA GLU A 83 12.01 -36.80 12.29
C GLU A 83 12.86 -35.77 11.50
N PRO A 84 14.07 -36.14 11.03
CA PRO A 84 15.04 -35.18 10.48
C PRO A 84 14.57 -34.38 9.27
N GLN A 85 13.79 -34.97 8.35
CA GLN A 85 13.32 -34.25 7.15
C GLN A 85 12.22 -33.25 7.48
N CYS A 86 11.33 -33.55 8.43
CA CYS A 86 10.37 -32.59 8.96
C CYS A 86 11.08 -31.40 9.61
N LEU A 87 12.08 -31.66 10.45
CA LEU A 87 12.90 -30.62 11.08
C LEU A 87 13.60 -29.74 10.05
N ALA A 88 14.12 -30.32 8.97
CA ALA A 88 14.74 -29.58 7.88
C ALA A 88 13.74 -28.66 7.15
N ILE A 89 12.53 -29.15 6.85
CA ILE A 89 11.46 -28.35 6.26
C ILE A 89 11.04 -27.21 7.18
N GLN A 90 10.91 -27.49 8.49
CA GLN A 90 10.56 -26.48 9.49
C GLN A 90 11.65 -25.40 9.58
N ALA A 91 12.93 -25.78 9.67
CA ALA A 91 14.04 -24.83 9.69
C ALA A 91 14.14 -23.96 8.41
N ALA A 92 13.61 -24.45 7.29
CA ALA A 92 13.55 -23.72 6.02
C ALA A 92 12.31 -22.83 5.85
N SER A 93 11.29 -22.97 6.70
CA SER A 93 10.00 -22.28 6.55
C SER A 93 9.79 -21.14 7.55
N TYR A 94 9.11 -20.08 7.12
CA TYR A 94 8.62 -19.00 7.98
C TYR A 94 7.20 -19.26 8.49
N TYR A 95 6.35 -19.89 7.66
CA TYR A 95 5.00 -20.28 8.04
C TYR A 95 4.83 -21.78 7.95
N THR A 96 4.09 -22.35 8.90
CA THR A 96 3.73 -23.75 8.91
C THR A 96 2.25 -23.91 9.23
N VAL A 97 1.57 -24.76 8.48
CA VAL A 97 0.28 -25.34 8.88
C VAL A 97 0.46 -26.84 9.11
N SER A 98 0.18 -27.30 10.33
CA SER A 98 0.14 -28.71 10.67
C SER A 98 -1.28 -29.24 10.64
N TYR A 99 -1.50 -30.34 9.93
CA TYR A 99 -2.81 -30.97 9.74
C TYR A 99 -2.92 -32.21 10.59
N HIS A 100 -3.88 -32.19 11.52
CA HIS A 100 -4.17 -33.26 12.45
C HIS A 100 -5.63 -33.69 12.36
N GLY A 101 -5.91 -34.89 12.85
CA GLY A 101 -7.24 -35.46 12.95
C GLY A 101 -7.65 -35.68 14.40
N SER A 102 -8.75 -35.05 14.81
CA SER A 102 -9.41 -35.33 16.07
C SER A 102 -10.56 -36.35 15.90
N ALA A 103 -11.03 -36.89 17.01
CA ALA A 103 -12.28 -37.67 17.06
C ALA A 103 -13.49 -36.72 16.99
N GLY A 104 -14.66 -37.24 16.59
CA GLY A 104 -15.90 -36.46 16.49
C GLY A 104 -16.53 -36.56 15.09
N ASP A 105 -17.85 -36.74 15.04
CA ASP A 105 -18.61 -36.88 13.79
C ASP A 105 -19.23 -35.55 13.31
N ASP A 106 -19.09 -34.48 14.10
CA ASP A 106 -19.40 -33.11 13.71
C ASP A 106 -18.46 -32.62 12.59
N LEU A 107 -18.83 -31.54 11.90
CA LEU A 107 -18.05 -30.99 10.79
C LEU A 107 -17.34 -29.71 11.28
N THR A 108 -16.32 -29.89 12.12
CA THR A 108 -15.61 -28.81 12.79
C THR A 108 -14.10 -28.93 12.59
N THR A 109 -13.43 -27.78 12.53
CA THR A 109 -11.97 -27.67 12.64
C THR A 109 -11.61 -26.87 13.87
N HIS A 110 -10.85 -27.46 14.79
CA HIS A 110 -10.33 -26.75 15.95
C HIS A 110 -8.99 -26.10 15.61
N LEU A 111 -8.90 -24.79 15.83
CA LEU A 111 -7.78 -23.94 15.44
C LEU A 111 -6.82 -23.70 16.59
N GLY A 112 -5.55 -24.05 16.40
CA GLY A 112 -4.48 -23.87 17.36
C GLY A 112 -3.20 -23.28 16.75
N GLY A 113 -2.10 -23.38 17.49
CA GLY A 113 -0.75 -22.95 17.13
C GLY A 113 -0.33 -21.66 17.81
N GLY A 114 0.96 -21.35 17.74
CA GLY A 114 1.52 -20.11 18.29
C GLY A 114 1.31 -18.90 17.39
N ASP A 115 1.05 -19.10 16.09
CA ASP A 115 0.80 -18.00 15.16
C ASP A 115 -0.69 -17.62 15.18
N THR A 116 -1.11 -16.94 16.24
CA THR A 116 -2.52 -16.62 16.46
C THR A 116 -3.10 -15.74 15.35
N VAL A 117 -2.28 -14.86 14.75
CA VAL A 117 -2.72 -13.99 13.65
C VAL A 117 -3.00 -14.82 12.39
N MET A 118 -2.10 -15.74 12.03
CA MET A 118 -2.31 -16.60 10.87
C MET A 118 -3.43 -17.61 11.09
N ARG A 119 -3.51 -18.17 12.30
CA ARG A 119 -4.59 -19.06 12.75
C ARG A 119 -5.95 -18.39 12.54
N ASP A 120 -6.12 -17.15 13.02
CA ASP A 120 -7.39 -16.45 12.95
C ASP A 120 -7.76 -16.12 11.49
N ARG A 121 -6.78 -15.71 10.67
CA ARG A 121 -7.00 -15.50 9.22
C ARG A 121 -7.42 -16.78 8.49
N ILE A 122 -6.83 -17.92 8.83
CA ILE A 122 -7.24 -19.23 8.29
C ILE A 122 -8.65 -19.56 8.76
N GLY A 123 -8.97 -19.34 10.04
CA GLY A 123 -10.31 -19.53 10.58
C GLY A 123 -11.38 -18.69 9.88
N ASP A 124 -11.09 -17.41 9.64
CA ASP A 124 -11.98 -16.51 8.91
C ASP A 124 -12.19 -16.96 7.47
N ALA A 125 -11.12 -17.36 6.77
CA ALA A 125 -11.19 -17.86 5.40
C ALA A 125 -12.00 -19.16 5.30
N LEU A 126 -11.81 -20.09 6.24
CA LEU A 126 -12.58 -21.33 6.34
C LEU A 126 -14.06 -21.05 6.65
N THR A 127 -14.33 -20.14 7.59
CA THR A 127 -15.70 -19.73 7.95
C THR A 127 -16.41 -19.08 6.75
N ALA A 128 -15.72 -18.19 6.03
CA ALA A 128 -16.22 -17.57 4.81
C ALA A 128 -16.49 -18.59 3.69
N ALA A 129 -15.74 -19.68 3.66
CA ALA A 129 -15.95 -20.81 2.75
C ALA A 129 -17.03 -21.81 3.24
N GLY A 130 -17.66 -21.55 4.39
CA GLY A 130 -18.77 -22.33 4.93
C GLY A 130 -18.40 -23.48 5.87
N PHE A 131 -17.18 -23.50 6.40
CA PHE A 131 -16.73 -24.50 7.37
C PHE A 131 -16.88 -24.00 8.81
N ALA A 132 -17.33 -24.86 9.72
CA ALA A 132 -17.36 -24.51 11.14
C ALA A 132 -15.94 -24.59 11.73
N CYS A 133 -15.55 -23.54 12.43
CA CYS A 133 -14.28 -23.45 13.13
C CYS A 133 -14.49 -22.94 14.56
N ASP A 134 -13.68 -23.42 15.48
CA ASP A 134 -13.58 -22.92 16.85
C ASP A 134 -12.10 -22.96 17.29
N ILE A 135 -11.82 -22.35 18.45
CA ILE A 135 -10.46 -22.36 19.00
C ILE A 135 -10.25 -23.68 19.75
N ALA A 136 -9.14 -24.35 19.45
CA ALA A 136 -8.74 -25.58 20.09
C ALA A 136 -8.61 -25.43 21.61
N SER A 137 -9.03 -26.45 22.36
CA SER A 137 -8.83 -26.49 23.80
C SER A 137 -7.35 -26.69 24.13
N THR A 138 -6.96 -26.37 25.36
CA THR A 138 -5.55 -26.41 25.81
C THR A 138 -4.87 -27.77 25.63
N GLU A 139 -5.64 -28.86 25.55
CA GLU A 139 -5.12 -30.21 25.35
C GLU A 139 -4.61 -30.45 23.92
N ILE A 140 -5.12 -29.71 22.93
CA ILE A 140 -4.86 -29.90 21.49
C ILE A 140 -4.52 -28.60 20.76
N ASP A 141 -4.26 -27.51 21.49
CA ASP A 141 -4.00 -26.19 20.90
C ASP A 141 -2.66 -26.07 20.20
N GLY A 142 -1.72 -27.01 20.40
CA GLY A 142 -0.45 -27.06 19.70
C GLY A 142 0.48 -25.85 19.89
N ASN A 143 0.30 -25.05 20.95
CA ASN A 143 1.12 -23.84 21.16
C ASN A 143 2.45 -24.08 21.91
N ASP A 144 2.66 -25.27 22.47
CA ASP A 144 3.89 -25.63 23.19
C ASP A 144 5.14 -25.44 22.30
N PRO A 145 6.18 -24.69 22.74
CA PRO A 145 7.42 -24.51 21.99
C PRO A 145 8.14 -25.80 21.56
N ALA A 146 7.89 -26.92 22.24
CA ALA A 146 8.40 -28.24 21.87
C ALA A 146 7.65 -28.86 20.68
N ASN A 147 6.40 -28.45 20.41
CA ASN A 147 5.59 -28.95 19.30
C ASN A 147 6.32 -28.69 17.96
N ILE A 148 6.43 -29.72 17.12
CA ILE A 148 7.08 -29.65 15.81
C ILE A 148 6.54 -28.49 14.97
N THR A 149 5.24 -28.18 15.05
CA THR A 149 4.58 -27.05 14.35
C THR A 149 5.24 -25.70 14.66
N GLN A 150 5.80 -25.53 15.85
CA GLN A 150 6.45 -24.31 16.31
C GLN A 150 7.93 -24.22 15.92
N LYS A 151 8.51 -25.27 15.33
CA LYS A 151 9.96 -25.31 15.00
C LYS A 151 10.33 -24.58 13.71
N ASN A 152 9.43 -23.78 13.16
CA ASN A 152 9.71 -22.94 12.01
C ASN A 152 10.58 -21.72 12.40
N ARG A 153 11.06 -20.96 11.40
CA ARG A 153 11.96 -19.80 11.64
C ARG A 153 11.36 -18.73 12.54
N ARG A 154 10.03 -18.63 12.61
CA ARG A 154 9.31 -17.65 13.44
C ARG A 154 9.00 -18.17 14.85
N GLY A 155 9.23 -19.44 15.14
CA GLY A 155 8.86 -20.04 16.42
C GLY A 155 7.35 -20.18 16.62
N MET A 156 6.56 -20.03 15.56
CA MET A 156 5.10 -19.94 15.63
C MET A 156 4.46 -20.49 14.33
N GLY A 157 3.76 -21.60 14.44
CA GLY A 157 2.96 -22.20 13.36
C GLY A 157 1.48 -22.25 13.72
N VAL A 158 0.67 -22.74 12.79
CA VAL A 158 -0.77 -22.97 12.95
C VAL A 158 -1.03 -24.47 13.00
N GLN A 159 -1.86 -24.91 13.94
CA GLN A 159 -2.31 -26.29 14.05
C GLN A 159 -3.80 -26.38 13.71
N LEU A 160 -4.17 -27.30 12.83
CA LEU A 160 -5.56 -27.58 12.47
C LEU A 160 -5.91 -28.99 12.94
N GLU A 161 -6.88 -29.10 13.84
CA GLU A 161 -7.40 -30.38 14.33
C GLU A 161 -8.77 -30.64 13.70
N LEU A 162 -8.82 -31.49 12.68
CA LEU A 162 -10.03 -31.76 11.92
C LEU A 162 -10.77 -32.98 12.50
N SER A 163 -12.03 -32.78 12.87
CA SER A 163 -12.88 -33.89 13.32
C SER A 163 -12.98 -35.00 12.26
N ARG A 164 -13.34 -36.20 12.69
CA ARG A 164 -13.57 -37.32 11.76
C ARG A 164 -14.68 -36.98 10.76
N GLY A 165 -15.75 -36.33 11.19
CA GLY A 165 -16.84 -35.87 10.33
C GLY A 165 -16.36 -34.90 9.24
N GLN A 166 -15.55 -33.90 9.61
CA GLN A 166 -14.97 -32.95 8.67
C GLN A 166 -14.05 -33.63 7.65
N ARG A 167 -13.19 -34.55 8.10
CA ARG A 167 -12.29 -35.31 7.20
C ARG A 167 -13.07 -36.23 6.26
N ALA A 168 -14.10 -36.91 6.75
CA ALA A 168 -14.95 -37.78 5.92
C ALA A 168 -15.66 -37.00 4.81
N ALA A 169 -16.14 -35.78 5.08
CA ALA A 169 -16.82 -34.92 4.11
C ALA A 169 -15.95 -34.55 2.88
N PHE A 170 -14.63 -34.75 2.96
CA PHE A 170 -13.71 -34.50 1.85
C PHE A 170 -13.65 -35.62 0.81
N PHE A 171 -14.18 -36.79 1.13
CA PHE A 171 -14.12 -37.97 0.26
C PHE A 171 -15.54 -38.42 -0.15
N PRO A 172 -15.72 -38.92 -1.39
CA PRO A 172 -17.02 -39.40 -1.86
C PRO A 172 -17.66 -40.41 -0.90
N GLY A 173 -18.92 -40.17 -0.55
CA GLY A 173 -19.67 -41.05 0.36
C GLY A 173 -19.18 -41.06 1.81
N GLY A 174 -18.28 -40.16 2.20
CA GLY A 174 -17.67 -40.18 3.54
C GLY A 174 -16.61 -41.29 3.72
N ASP A 175 -16.17 -41.93 2.62
CA ASP A 175 -15.27 -43.08 2.70
C ASP A 175 -13.81 -42.65 2.91
N LEU A 176 -13.30 -42.90 4.13
CA LEU A 176 -11.92 -42.65 4.54
C LEU A 176 -10.98 -43.84 4.26
N SER A 177 -11.47 -44.90 3.62
CA SER A 177 -10.66 -46.07 3.25
C SER A 177 -9.44 -45.66 2.43
N ARG A 178 -8.34 -46.42 2.59
CA ARG A 178 -7.13 -46.18 1.81
C ARG A 178 -7.41 -46.23 0.30
N ALA A 179 -8.24 -47.17 -0.15
CA ALA A 179 -8.63 -47.29 -1.55
C ALA A 179 -9.30 -46.01 -2.08
N MET A 180 -10.19 -45.38 -1.30
CA MET A 180 -10.82 -44.11 -1.70
C MET A 180 -9.81 -42.96 -1.73
N ARG A 181 -8.96 -42.86 -0.72
CA ARG A 181 -7.96 -41.78 -0.64
C ARG A 181 -6.93 -41.84 -1.76
N ASP A 182 -6.45 -43.05 -2.07
CA ASP A 182 -5.49 -43.34 -3.15
C ASP A 182 -6.13 -43.21 -4.56
N SER A 183 -7.47 -43.19 -4.68
CA SER A 183 -8.16 -43.05 -5.97
C SER A 183 -8.04 -41.66 -6.62
N GLY A 184 -7.58 -40.66 -5.86
CA GLY A 184 -7.53 -39.25 -6.29
C GLY A 184 -8.88 -38.52 -6.28
N GLN A 185 -9.99 -39.20 -6.01
CA GLN A 185 -11.31 -38.55 -5.94
C GLN A 185 -11.45 -37.67 -4.69
N ARG A 186 -11.93 -36.44 -4.88
CA ARG A 186 -12.14 -35.44 -3.80
C ARG A 186 -13.46 -34.71 -3.99
N THR A 187 -14.16 -34.41 -2.90
CA THR A 187 -15.43 -33.66 -2.95
C THR A 187 -15.20 -32.17 -3.26
N PRO A 188 -16.25 -31.41 -3.64
CA PRO A 188 -16.17 -29.96 -3.72
C PRO A 188 -15.74 -29.31 -2.40
N ALA A 189 -16.18 -29.86 -1.25
CA ALA A 189 -15.80 -29.37 0.07
C ALA A 189 -14.28 -29.46 0.29
N PHE A 190 -13.63 -30.55 -0.12
CA PHE A 190 -12.16 -30.65 -0.06
C PHE A 190 -11.48 -29.52 -0.84
N ARG A 191 -11.92 -29.26 -2.09
CA ARG A 191 -11.34 -28.20 -2.93
C ARG A 191 -11.57 -26.81 -2.33
N ALA A 192 -12.77 -26.55 -1.79
CA ALA A 192 -13.09 -25.28 -1.13
C ALA A 192 -12.24 -25.07 0.14
N TYR A 193 -12.03 -26.12 0.93
CA TYR A 193 -11.20 -26.07 2.12
C TYR A 193 -9.73 -25.77 1.80
N VAL A 194 -9.17 -26.48 0.80
CA VAL A 194 -7.81 -26.22 0.29
C VAL A 194 -7.69 -24.79 -0.24
N ALA A 195 -8.67 -24.32 -1.03
CA ALA A 195 -8.66 -22.97 -1.58
C ALA A 195 -8.73 -21.89 -0.49
N ALA A 196 -9.52 -22.12 0.58
CA ALA A 196 -9.61 -21.21 1.72
C ALA A 196 -8.28 -21.09 2.45
N ILE A 197 -7.62 -22.20 2.78
CA ILE A 197 -6.27 -22.17 3.36
C ILE A 197 -5.29 -21.48 2.43
N ALA A 198 -5.29 -21.84 1.14
CA ALA A 198 -4.36 -21.28 0.18
C ALA A 198 -4.60 -19.78 -0.09
N SER A 199 -5.79 -19.24 0.16
CA SER A 199 -6.06 -17.81 0.06
C SER A 199 -5.32 -16.99 1.12
N VAL A 200 -4.94 -17.64 2.22
CA VAL A 200 -4.17 -17.03 3.33
C VAL A 200 -2.67 -17.28 3.16
N LEU A 201 -2.30 -18.42 2.58
CA LEU A 201 -0.93 -18.95 2.46
C LEU A 201 -0.40 -19.03 1.04
N SER A 202 -1.02 -18.34 0.07
CA SER A 202 -0.47 -18.25 -1.28
C SER A 202 0.95 -17.67 -1.19
N PRO A 203 1.84 -17.95 -2.16
CA PRO A 203 3.23 -17.47 -2.18
C PRO A 203 3.34 -15.94 -2.37
N GLU A 204 2.31 -15.21 -1.94
CA GLU A 204 2.18 -13.77 -2.00
C GLU A 204 2.63 -13.07 -0.69
N ASP A 205 3.10 -13.76 0.37
CA ASP A 205 3.78 -13.08 1.51
C ASP A 205 4.54 -13.99 2.51
N PRO A 206 5.87 -13.85 2.65
CA PRO A 206 6.48 -13.85 4.00
C PRO A 206 7.29 -12.64 4.44
N ASP A 207 7.84 -11.84 3.54
CA ASP A 207 8.93 -10.91 3.91
C ASP A 207 8.45 -9.47 4.19
N GLY A 208 7.13 -9.24 4.19
CA GLY A 208 6.58 -7.88 4.28
C GLY A 208 6.96 -7.01 3.09
N ARG A 209 7.43 -7.61 1.99
CA ARG A 209 7.84 -6.94 0.75
C ARG A 209 6.63 -6.40 -0.01
N LEU A 210 6.82 -5.29 -0.71
CA LEU A 210 5.81 -4.75 -1.61
C LEU A 210 5.55 -5.69 -2.78
N ARG A 211 4.28 -5.81 -3.19
CA ARG A 211 3.85 -6.61 -4.33
C ARG A 211 3.84 -5.74 -5.58
N VAL A 212 4.44 -6.22 -6.66
CA VAL A 212 4.56 -5.46 -7.92
C VAL A 212 3.96 -6.26 -9.06
N TYR A 213 3.01 -5.65 -9.77
CA TYR A 213 2.43 -6.23 -10.98
C TYR A 213 2.72 -5.33 -12.18
N VAL A 214 2.95 -5.95 -13.33
CA VAL A 214 3.12 -5.21 -14.60
C VAL A 214 1.79 -5.15 -15.34
N ARG A 215 1.50 -4.02 -15.95
CA ARG A 215 0.37 -3.80 -16.85
C ARG A 215 0.83 -3.25 -18.20
N ASP A 216 0.07 -3.51 -19.24
CA ASP A 216 0.28 -2.86 -20.55
C ASP A 216 -0.33 -1.46 -20.59
N SER A 217 -0.21 -0.81 -21.76
CA SER A 217 -0.78 0.51 -22.04
C SER A 217 -2.32 0.52 -22.10
N ALA A 218 -2.95 -0.65 -22.29
CA ALA A 218 -4.40 -0.84 -22.20
C ALA A 218 -4.86 -1.18 -20.77
N LEU A 219 -3.96 -1.10 -19.79
CA LEU A 219 -4.18 -1.41 -18.37
C LEU A 219 -4.42 -2.90 -18.06
N ALA A 220 -4.22 -3.80 -19.02
CA ALA A 220 -4.34 -5.23 -18.78
C ALA A 220 -3.11 -5.74 -18.02
N ARG A 221 -3.34 -6.60 -17.02
CA ARG A 221 -2.25 -7.17 -16.21
C ARG A 221 -1.46 -8.19 -17.04
N LEU A 222 -0.15 -7.95 -17.14
CA LEU A 222 0.79 -8.82 -17.88
C LEU A 222 1.46 -9.86 -16.98
N GLY A 223 1.75 -9.51 -15.72
CA GLY A 223 2.51 -10.40 -14.85
C GLY A 223 2.77 -9.84 -13.46
N VAL A 224 3.64 -10.53 -12.73
CA VAL A 224 4.15 -10.15 -11.40
C VAL A 224 5.67 -10.02 -11.46
N ILE A 225 6.22 -9.09 -10.68
CA ILE A 225 7.65 -8.95 -10.43
C ILE A 225 7.91 -9.33 -8.98
N ASP A 226 8.49 -10.51 -8.78
CA ASP A 226 8.80 -11.11 -7.48
C ASP A 226 10.31 -11.21 -7.22
N ASP A 227 11.13 -10.83 -8.19
CA ASP A 227 12.60 -10.96 -8.20
C ASP A 227 13.33 -9.60 -8.29
N TYR A 228 12.64 -8.49 -8.03
CA TYR A 228 13.29 -7.18 -7.90
C TYR A 228 14.31 -7.20 -6.74
N THR A 229 15.42 -6.48 -6.89
CA THR A 229 16.46 -6.37 -5.86
C THR A 229 16.16 -5.24 -4.88
N SER A 230 15.65 -4.12 -5.39
CA SER A 230 15.16 -3.00 -4.59
C SER A 230 13.96 -2.33 -5.24
N LEU A 231 13.09 -1.74 -4.43
CA LEU A 231 11.96 -0.94 -4.87
C LEU A 231 11.79 0.24 -3.91
N ASN A 232 11.86 1.44 -4.45
CA ASN A 232 11.54 2.68 -3.76
C ASN A 232 10.24 3.25 -4.32
N VAL A 233 9.23 3.47 -3.48
CA VAL A 233 7.91 3.96 -3.86
C VAL A 233 7.58 5.18 -3.04
N ILE A 234 7.34 6.31 -3.72
CA ILE A 234 7.02 7.59 -3.12
C ILE A 234 5.54 7.89 -3.37
N ALA A 235 4.71 7.68 -2.36
CA ALA A 235 3.30 8.06 -2.37
C ALA A 235 3.14 9.50 -1.87
N ARG A 236 2.29 10.31 -2.51
CA ARG A 236 2.07 11.71 -2.14
C ARG A 236 0.60 12.07 -2.04
N HIS A 237 0.27 12.99 -1.12
CA HIS A 237 -1.04 13.60 -1.00
C HIS A 237 -1.15 14.80 -1.94
N ASN A 238 -2.16 14.81 -2.83
CA ASN A 238 -2.44 15.89 -3.80
C ASN A 238 -1.28 16.24 -4.74
N ALA A 239 -0.34 15.32 -4.95
CA ALA A 239 0.81 15.48 -5.84
C ALA A 239 1.14 14.15 -6.53
N VAL A 240 1.98 14.22 -7.57
CA VAL A 240 2.39 13.04 -8.35
C VAL A 240 3.43 12.24 -7.58
N GLY A 241 3.09 11.01 -7.25
CA GLY A 241 4.01 10.02 -6.69
C GLY A 241 4.97 9.44 -7.74
N ALA A 242 5.95 8.68 -7.27
CA ALA A 242 6.98 8.08 -8.11
C ALA A 242 7.35 6.69 -7.63
N PHE A 243 7.97 5.90 -8.51
CA PHE A 243 8.61 4.65 -8.13
C PHE A 243 9.93 4.47 -8.88
N VAL A 244 10.87 3.79 -8.24
CA VAL A 244 12.13 3.34 -8.82
C VAL A 244 12.34 1.89 -8.37
N MET A 245 12.46 0.98 -9.33
CA MET A 245 12.68 -0.44 -9.10
C MET A 245 13.99 -0.85 -9.72
N GLU A 246 14.77 -1.66 -9.01
CA GLU A 246 15.97 -2.28 -9.52
C GLU A 246 15.76 -3.79 -9.64
N ILE A 247 16.27 -4.37 -10.71
CA ILE A 247 16.17 -5.80 -11.02
C ILE A 247 17.39 -6.27 -11.79
N SER A 248 17.75 -7.56 -11.66
CA SER A 248 18.79 -8.16 -12.49
C SER A 248 18.42 -8.07 -13.97
N ALA A 249 19.38 -7.68 -14.81
CA ALA A 249 19.18 -7.68 -16.27
C ALA A 249 19.00 -9.11 -16.84
N ASP A 250 19.38 -10.15 -16.09
CA ASP A 250 19.18 -11.56 -16.44
C ASP A 250 17.78 -12.09 -16.07
N SER A 251 16.94 -11.29 -15.42
CA SER A 251 15.60 -11.72 -15.01
C SER A 251 14.73 -12.08 -16.23
N ASP A 252 13.95 -13.15 -16.09
CA ASP A 252 12.94 -13.56 -17.07
C ASP A 252 11.79 -12.55 -17.19
N LYS A 253 11.67 -11.62 -16.23
CA LYS A 253 10.66 -10.56 -16.22
C LYS A 253 11.07 -9.30 -16.99
N THR A 254 12.36 -9.14 -17.31
CA THR A 254 12.86 -7.95 -18.02
C THR A 254 12.12 -7.61 -19.32
N PRO A 255 11.62 -8.57 -20.13
CA PRO A 255 10.85 -8.23 -21.33
C PRO A 255 9.51 -7.55 -21.05
N LEU A 256 8.99 -7.63 -19.82
CA LEU A 256 7.77 -6.96 -19.39
C LEU A 256 8.02 -5.49 -19.02
N LEU A 257 9.27 -5.13 -18.72
CA LEU A 257 9.68 -3.83 -18.18
C LEU A 257 10.13 -2.92 -19.32
N VAL A 258 9.17 -2.41 -20.07
CA VAL A 258 9.40 -1.50 -21.21
C VAL A 258 8.64 -0.20 -21.03
N GLU A 259 9.13 0.89 -21.63
CA GLU A 259 8.42 2.15 -21.67
C GLU A 259 7.03 2.00 -22.30
N GLY A 260 6.02 2.61 -21.68
CA GLY A 260 4.62 2.48 -22.08
C GLY A 260 3.84 1.40 -21.33
N ASN A 261 4.51 0.38 -20.80
CA ASN A 261 3.93 -0.45 -19.74
C ASN A 261 3.88 0.32 -18.42
N GLY A 262 3.20 -0.22 -17.42
CA GLY A 262 3.09 0.37 -16.10
C GLY A 262 3.27 -0.64 -14.98
N LEU A 263 3.45 -0.13 -13.77
CA LEU A 263 3.46 -0.92 -12.54
C LEU A 263 2.20 -0.65 -11.72
N ILE A 264 1.75 -1.68 -11.00
CA ILE A 264 0.78 -1.59 -9.91
C ILE A 264 1.50 -2.08 -8.67
N VAL A 265 1.71 -1.18 -7.71
CA VAL A 265 2.40 -1.48 -6.46
C VAL A 265 1.40 -1.58 -5.32
N ARG A 266 1.47 -2.67 -4.57
CA ARG A 266 0.58 -2.95 -3.44
C ARG A 266 1.35 -3.28 -2.18
N THR A 267 0.71 -3.06 -1.05
CA THR A 267 1.17 -3.58 0.24
C THR A 267 1.17 -5.11 0.22
N ALA A 268 1.85 -5.71 1.20
CA ALA A 268 1.72 -7.11 1.56
C ALA A 268 0.23 -7.53 1.75
N ALA A 269 -0.58 -6.66 2.35
CA ALA A 269 -2.03 -6.89 2.51
C ALA A 269 -2.85 -6.73 1.21
N ASN A 270 -2.19 -6.59 0.04
CA ASN A 270 -2.79 -6.42 -1.28
C ASN A 270 -3.58 -5.10 -1.46
N GLU A 271 -3.30 -4.09 -0.64
CA GLU A 271 -3.86 -2.75 -0.80
C GLU A 271 -3.03 -1.97 -1.82
N THR A 272 -3.68 -1.35 -2.80
CA THR A 272 -2.97 -0.55 -3.81
C THR A 272 -2.39 0.70 -3.18
N ILE A 273 -1.06 0.84 -3.24
CA ILE A 273 -0.34 2.05 -2.84
C ILE A 273 -0.39 3.06 -3.99
N LEU A 274 0.08 2.64 -5.16
CA LEU A 274 0.03 3.42 -6.39
C LEU A 274 0.01 2.52 -7.62
N SER A 275 -0.41 3.09 -8.75
CA SER A 275 -0.24 2.53 -10.07
C SER A 275 0.25 3.61 -11.01
N GLY A 276 1.00 3.26 -12.05
CA GLY A 276 1.49 4.28 -12.97
C GLY A 276 2.38 3.76 -14.09
N PRO A 277 2.59 4.57 -15.15
CA PRO A 277 3.43 4.18 -16.29
C PRO A 277 4.92 4.17 -15.94
N ILE A 278 5.64 3.20 -16.51
CA ILE A 278 7.10 3.19 -16.62
C ILE A 278 7.50 4.32 -17.58
N ARG A 279 8.48 5.11 -17.17
CA ARG A 279 9.01 6.27 -17.90
C ARG A 279 10.42 6.05 -18.43
N THR A 280 11.27 5.35 -17.68
CA THR A 280 12.62 5.01 -18.12
C THR A 280 12.95 3.58 -17.70
N VAL A 281 13.80 2.95 -18.50
CA VAL A 281 14.38 1.63 -18.23
C VAL A 281 15.86 1.72 -18.56
N ASP A 282 16.65 2.00 -17.54
CA ASP A 282 18.08 2.29 -17.68
C ASP A 282 18.91 1.05 -17.33
N TRP A 283 19.82 0.65 -18.23
CA TRP A 283 20.76 -0.44 -17.97
C TRP A 283 22.10 0.08 -17.45
N SER A 284 22.66 -0.61 -16.45
CA SER A 284 23.99 -0.33 -15.93
C SER A 284 24.72 -1.62 -15.54
N ARG A 285 26.05 -1.60 -15.61
CA ARG A 285 26.93 -2.68 -15.14
C ARG A 285 28.29 -2.12 -14.75
N SER A 286 28.85 -2.62 -13.66
CA SER A 286 30.24 -2.39 -13.22
C SER A 286 31.07 -3.67 -13.31
N GLU A 287 32.41 -3.55 -13.28
CA GLU A 287 33.32 -4.71 -13.26
C GLU A 287 33.12 -5.61 -12.03
N SER A 288 32.60 -5.04 -10.93
CA SER A 288 32.27 -5.76 -9.70
C SER A 288 30.93 -6.50 -9.73
N ASP A 289 30.09 -6.28 -10.75
CA ASP A 289 28.74 -6.89 -10.81
C ASP A 289 28.79 -8.28 -11.48
N PRO A 290 28.34 -9.35 -10.79
CA PRO A 290 28.11 -10.64 -11.43
C PRO A 290 26.91 -10.58 -12.40
N GLY A 291 26.92 -11.37 -13.47
CA GLY A 291 25.81 -11.45 -14.45
C GLY A 291 25.87 -10.43 -15.60
N THR A 292 24.73 -10.15 -16.23
CA THR A 292 24.62 -9.19 -17.35
C THR A 292 24.35 -7.74 -16.93
N GLY A 293 24.30 -7.45 -15.62
CA GLY A 293 24.11 -6.11 -15.07
C GLY A 293 22.75 -5.91 -14.42
N LYS A 294 22.32 -4.65 -14.28
CA LYS A 294 21.11 -4.24 -13.57
C LYS A 294 20.26 -3.33 -14.45
N LEU A 295 18.95 -3.51 -14.39
CA LEU A 295 17.97 -2.55 -14.91
C LEU A 295 17.43 -1.69 -13.77
N THR A 296 17.35 -0.39 -14.01
CA THR A 296 16.69 0.60 -13.17
C THR A 296 15.44 1.09 -13.88
N VAL A 297 14.28 0.69 -13.38
CA VAL A 297 12.97 1.00 -13.95
C VAL A 297 12.34 2.11 -13.12
N ALA A 298 12.13 3.27 -13.72
CA ALA A 298 11.55 4.42 -13.03
C ALA A 298 10.24 4.85 -13.66
N GLY A 299 9.34 5.37 -12.84
CA GLY A 299 8.04 5.86 -13.30
C GLY A 299 7.36 6.78 -12.30
N VAL A 300 6.18 7.22 -12.69
CA VAL A 300 5.32 8.13 -11.90
C VAL A 300 3.96 7.49 -11.74
N ASP A 301 3.20 7.89 -10.72
CA ASP A 301 1.83 7.39 -10.56
C ASP A 301 0.87 7.94 -11.63
N ASP A 302 -0.33 7.35 -11.71
CA ASP A 302 -1.36 7.71 -12.67
C ASP A 302 -1.95 9.11 -12.43
N THR A 303 -1.70 9.73 -11.26
CA THR A 303 -2.06 11.14 -11.01
C THR A 303 -1.29 12.06 -11.96
N ALA A 304 -0.13 11.62 -12.47
CA ALA A 304 0.59 12.30 -13.55
C ALA A 304 -0.23 12.50 -14.84
N LEU A 305 -1.34 11.77 -15.04
CA LEU A 305 -2.26 12.03 -16.14
C LEU A 305 -2.78 13.48 -16.10
N LEU A 306 -3.04 14.02 -14.91
CA LEU A 306 -3.62 15.35 -14.74
C LEU A 306 -2.66 16.49 -15.15
N THR A 307 -1.34 16.23 -15.20
CA THR A 307 -0.37 17.24 -15.64
C THR A 307 -0.39 17.47 -17.15
N GLN A 308 -0.95 16.51 -17.91
CA GLN A 308 -1.04 16.55 -19.37
C GLN A 308 -2.16 17.47 -19.87
N TYR A 309 -2.98 17.98 -18.96
CA TYR A 309 -4.16 18.78 -19.27
C TYR A 309 -4.05 20.19 -18.68
N THR A 310 -4.55 21.17 -19.43
CA THR A 310 -4.75 22.55 -18.97
C THR A 310 -6.23 22.86 -18.79
N CYS A 311 -6.56 23.73 -17.84
CA CYS A 311 -7.92 24.21 -17.61
C CYS A 311 -8.27 25.31 -18.63
N TRP A 312 -9.09 24.96 -19.62
CA TRP A 312 -9.54 25.93 -20.63
C TRP A 312 -10.69 26.77 -20.07
N PRO A 313 -10.76 28.08 -20.39
CA PRO A 313 -11.91 28.92 -20.01
C PRO A 313 -13.25 28.31 -20.44
N ASN A 314 -13.29 27.77 -21.66
CA ASN A 314 -14.41 27.01 -22.19
C ASN A 314 -13.94 25.63 -22.70
N PRO A 315 -14.02 24.57 -21.87
CA PRO A 315 -13.54 23.24 -22.26
C PRO A 315 -14.32 22.58 -23.40
N ALA A 316 -15.52 23.08 -23.73
CA ALA A 316 -16.34 22.58 -24.84
C ALA A 316 -15.98 23.23 -26.19
N ALA A 317 -15.39 24.43 -26.16
CA ALA A 317 -14.98 25.14 -27.38
C ALA A 317 -13.62 24.67 -27.88
N ALA A 318 -13.40 24.74 -29.20
CA ALA A 318 -12.08 24.52 -29.78
C ALA A 318 -11.06 25.55 -29.27
N ILE A 319 -9.76 25.22 -29.34
CA ILE A 319 -8.69 26.11 -28.86
C ILE A 319 -8.69 27.48 -29.56
N GLY A 320 -9.06 27.53 -30.85
CA GLY A 320 -9.19 28.78 -31.61
C GLY A 320 -10.47 29.57 -31.36
N SER A 321 -11.34 29.12 -30.46
CA SER A 321 -12.67 29.70 -30.21
C SER A 321 -12.95 29.94 -28.72
N GLN A 322 -11.90 30.17 -27.93
CA GLN A 322 -12.02 30.49 -26.51
C GLN A 322 -12.47 31.95 -26.34
N ALA A 323 -13.79 32.17 -26.27
CA ALA A 323 -14.39 33.49 -26.07
C ALA A 323 -14.46 33.92 -24.60
N ASP A 324 -14.44 32.95 -23.68
CA ASP A 324 -14.51 33.21 -22.24
C ASP A 324 -13.14 33.62 -21.68
N ALA A 325 -13.12 34.64 -20.82
CA ALA A 325 -11.88 35.14 -20.22
C ALA A 325 -11.39 34.30 -19.03
N VAL A 326 -12.25 33.47 -18.41
CA VAL A 326 -11.89 32.62 -17.26
C VAL A 326 -12.80 31.41 -17.21
N TYR A 327 -12.34 30.32 -16.59
CA TYR A 327 -13.24 29.23 -16.20
C TYR A 327 -13.89 29.58 -14.86
N LYS A 328 -15.22 29.55 -14.80
CA LYS A 328 -15.98 29.92 -13.58
C LYS A 328 -16.50 28.67 -12.87
N ILE A 329 -16.17 28.56 -11.58
CA ILE A 329 -16.78 27.60 -10.65
C ILE A 329 -17.78 28.39 -9.81
N SER A 330 -19.05 28.00 -9.85
CA SER A 330 -20.14 28.73 -9.20
C SER A 330 -20.77 27.93 -8.07
N ALA A 331 -20.41 28.23 -6.82
CA ALA A 331 -21.05 27.76 -5.60
C ALA A 331 -21.38 26.25 -5.57
N THR A 332 -20.40 25.41 -5.92
CA THR A 332 -20.54 23.95 -5.83
C THR A 332 -19.61 23.38 -4.76
N ALA A 333 -20.00 22.26 -4.13
CA ALA A 333 -19.12 21.56 -3.20
C ALA A 333 -17.77 21.25 -3.85
N ALA A 334 -16.67 21.38 -3.10
CA ALA A 334 -15.30 21.26 -3.60
C ALA A 334 -15.07 19.98 -4.43
N GLU A 335 -15.53 18.82 -3.95
CA GLU A 335 -15.45 17.57 -4.72
C GLU A 335 -16.19 17.67 -6.06
N THR A 336 -17.38 18.27 -6.07
CA THR A 336 -18.18 18.44 -7.29
C THR A 336 -17.48 19.35 -8.29
N ALA A 337 -16.85 20.43 -7.82
CA ALA A 337 -16.06 21.34 -8.64
C ALA A 337 -14.85 20.62 -9.26
N MET A 338 -14.06 19.91 -8.45
CA MET A 338 -12.89 19.15 -8.91
C MET A 338 -13.27 18.11 -9.96
N ARG A 339 -14.34 17.34 -9.70
CA ARG A 339 -14.84 16.34 -10.64
C ARG A 339 -15.33 16.96 -11.94
N SER A 340 -16.00 18.11 -11.88
CA SER A 340 -16.47 18.84 -13.06
C SER A 340 -15.31 19.32 -13.93
N LEU A 341 -14.24 19.82 -13.31
CA LEU A 341 -13.00 20.20 -13.99
C LEU A 341 -12.36 19.01 -14.72
N VAL A 342 -12.20 17.87 -14.04
CA VAL A 342 -11.64 16.66 -14.65
C VAL A 342 -12.55 16.16 -15.76
N ASN A 343 -13.87 16.08 -15.54
CA ASN A 343 -14.84 15.61 -16.52
C ASN A 343 -14.78 16.42 -17.82
N ALA A 344 -14.71 17.75 -17.71
CA ALA A 344 -14.76 18.65 -18.85
C ALA A 344 -13.43 18.76 -19.59
N ASN A 345 -12.29 18.57 -18.92
CA ASN A 345 -10.97 18.74 -19.53
C ASN A 345 -10.32 17.43 -20.00
N ALA A 346 -10.57 16.31 -19.33
CA ALA A 346 -9.90 15.03 -19.59
C ALA A 346 -10.83 13.81 -19.58
N GLY A 347 -11.91 13.84 -18.80
CA GLY A 347 -12.81 12.71 -18.57
C GLY A 347 -13.87 12.50 -19.66
N PRO A 348 -14.90 11.68 -19.38
CA PRO A 348 -15.91 11.30 -20.37
C PRO A 348 -16.67 12.47 -21.00
N GLY A 349 -16.88 13.54 -20.24
CA GLY A 349 -17.53 14.78 -20.71
C GLY A 349 -16.66 15.69 -21.55
N ALA A 350 -15.37 15.40 -21.71
CA ALA A 350 -14.45 16.26 -22.44
C ALA A 350 -14.71 16.21 -23.96
N ALA A 351 -14.29 17.27 -24.65
CA ALA A 351 -14.27 17.32 -26.10
C ALA A 351 -13.48 16.13 -26.68
N ALA A 352 -13.91 15.60 -27.83
CA ALA A 352 -13.36 14.35 -28.39
C ALA A 352 -11.83 14.39 -28.60
N SER A 353 -11.27 15.55 -28.93
CA SER A 353 -9.81 15.74 -29.11
C SER A 353 -9.01 15.74 -27.80
N ARG A 354 -9.66 15.88 -26.65
CA ARG A 354 -9.02 15.92 -25.32
C ARG A 354 -9.37 14.70 -24.47
N ARG A 355 -10.51 14.07 -24.74
CA ARG A 355 -11.03 12.94 -23.96
C ARG A 355 -10.01 11.82 -23.85
N ASN A 356 -9.67 11.44 -22.62
CA ASN A 356 -8.95 10.21 -22.35
C ASN A 356 -9.95 9.05 -22.27
N PRO A 357 -9.87 8.03 -23.13
CA PRO A 357 -10.84 6.93 -23.16
C PRO A 357 -10.74 6.00 -21.94
N LEU A 358 -9.61 6.01 -21.23
CA LEU A 358 -9.37 5.16 -20.06
C LEU A 358 -9.76 5.85 -18.75
N LEU A 359 -10.01 7.17 -18.75
CA LEU A 359 -10.30 7.93 -17.54
C LEU A 359 -11.80 7.97 -17.24
N THR A 360 -12.16 7.48 -16.06
CA THR A 360 -13.48 7.59 -15.46
C THR A 360 -13.44 8.43 -14.18
N LEU A 361 -14.61 8.75 -13.63
CA LEU A 361 -14.74 9.46 -12.37
C LEU A 361 -15.43 8.52 -11.37
N ALA A 362 -15.00 8.50 -10.11
CA ALA A 362 -15.68 7.76 -9.04
C ALA A 362 -17.12 8.25 -8.82
N ALA A 363 -17.88 7.76 -7.84
CA ALA A 363 -19.13 8.42 -7.45
C ALA A 363 -18.86 9.83 -6.87
N ASN A 364 -19.79 10.77 -7.03
CA ASN A 364 -19.70 12.08 -6.39
C ASN A 364 -20.25 12.00 -4.96
N GLY A 365 -19.38 12.14 -3.96
CA GLY A 365 -19.75 12.18 -2.55
C GLY A 365 -20.17 13.57 -2.04
N VAL A 366 -20.06 14.61 -2.87
CA VAL A 366 -20.41 16.00 -2.53
C VAL A 366 -19.65 16.50 -1.28
N ARG A 367 -18.37 16.10 -1.14
CA ARG A 367 -17.52 16.47 0.00
C ARG A 367 -16.96 17.89 -0.11
N GLY A 368 -16.65 18.45 1.06
CA GLY A 368 -15.99 19.74 1.23
C GLY A 368 -16.94 20.95 1.14
N PRO A 369 -16.45 22.15 1.50
CA PRO A 369 -17.23 23.38 1.46
C PRO A 369 -17.61 23.77 0.02
N SER A 370 -18.57 24.69 -0.10
CA SER A 370 -18.91 25.29 -1.40
C SER A 370 -17.79 26.20 -1.88
N VAL A 371 -17.39 26.06 -3.15
CA VAL A 371 -16.32 26.81 -3.80
C VAL A 371 -16.92 27.70 -4.87
N THR A 372 -16.59 28.98 -4.81
CA THR A 372 -16.84 29.96 -5.89
C THR A 372 -15.49 30.56 -6.26
N ARG A 373 -14.98 30.25 -7.45
CA ARG A 373 -13.63 30.65 -7.88
C ARG A 373 -13.57 30.85 -9.39
N GLN A 374 -12.74 31.80 -9.81
CA GLN A 374 -12.30 31.92 -11.20
C GLN A 374 -10.94 31.23 -11.31
N VAL A 375 -10.83 30.28 -12.23
CA VAL A 375 -9.58 29.58 -12.51
C VAL A 375 -8.79 30.38 -13.55
N ASN A 376 -7.49 30.57 -13.29
CA ASN A 376 -6.58 31.20 -14.23
C ASN A 376 -6.60 30.49 -15.59
N GLN A 377 -6.45 31.26 -16.66
CA GLN A 377 -6.52 30.74 -18.01
C GLN A 377 -5.38 29.76 -18.27
N PHE A 378 -5.71 28.55 -18.74
CA PHE A 378 -4.76 27.54 -19.20
C PHE A 378 -3.77 27.04 -18.14
N ASP A 379 -4.06 27.24 -16.85
CA ASP A 379 -3.27 26.62 -15.77
C ASP A 379 -3.35 25.09 -15.85
N SER A 380 -2.32 24.41 -15.32
CA SER A 380 -2.30 22.95 -15.25
C SER A 380 -3.52 22.45 -14.44
N LEU A 381 -4.20 21.43 -14.97
CA LEU A 381 -5.33 20.81 -14.28
C LEU A 381 -4.92 20.27 -12.91
N LEU A 382 -3.72 19.68 -12.80
CA LEU A 382 -3.19 19.24 -11.50
C LEU A 382 -3.10 20.40 -10.50
N THR A 383 -2.47 21.51 -10.89
CA THR A 383 -2.28 22.68 -10.02
C THR A 383 -3.62 23.23 -9.51
N VAL A 384 -4.58 23.38 -10.41
CA VAL A 384 -5.93 23.87 -10.05
C VAL A 384 -6.63 22.92 -9.08
N LEU A 385 -6.49 21.61 -9.28
CA LEU A 385 -7.06 20.59 -8.40
C LEU A 385 -6.38 20.59 -7.02
N THR A 386 -5.05 20.70 -6.97
CA THR A 386 -4.28 20.81 -5.72
C THR A 386 -4.73 22.02 -4.91
N ASP A 387 -4.82 23.20 -5.52
CA ASP A 387 -5.31 24.40 -4.82
C ASP A 387 -6.70 24.21 -4.20
N ILE A 388 -7.64 23.65 -4.97
CA ILE A 388 -9.02 23.44 -4.49
C ILE A 388 -9.05 22.38 -3.39
N ALA A 389 -8.30 21.29 -3.56
CA ALA A 389 -8.25 20.18 -2.61
C ALA A 389 -7.63 20.62 -1.28
N ASP A 390 -6.49 21.31 -1.31
CA ASP A 390 -5.80 21.79 -0.11
C ASP A 390 -6.64 22.83 0.64
N ALA A 391 -7.27 23.77 -0.07
CA ALA A 391 -8.17 24.75 0.55
C ALA A 391 -9.43 24.09 1.17
N ALA A 392 -9.89 22.97 0.62
CA ALA A 392 -11.05 22.23 1.09
C ALA A 392 -10.72 21.16 2.14
N GLY A 393 -9.44 20.90 2.43
CA GLY A 393 -9.01 19.78 3.28
C GLY A 393 -9.34 18.42 2.69
N LEU A 394 -9.29 18.28 1.36
CA LEU A 394 -9.59 17.06 0.62
C LEU A 394 -8.35 16.47 -0.03
N GLY A 395 -8.41 15.17 -0.32
CA GLY A 395 -7.44 14.45 -1.12
C GLY A 395 -7.99 14.07 -2.49
N PHE A 396 -7.13 13.97 -3.50
CA PHE A 396 -7.46 13.29 -4.75
C PHE A 396 -6.33 12.39 -5.24
N ARG A 397 -6.69 11.46 -6.12
CA ARG A 397 -5.76 10.58 -6.82
C ARG A 397 -6.36 10.07 -8.12
N VAL A 398 -5.51 9.63 -9.04
CA VAL A 398 -5.91 8.77 -10.15
C VAL A 398 -5.29 7.40 -9.93
N VAL A 399 -6.11 6.36 -9.91
CA VAL A 399 -5.66 4.98 -9.72
C VAL A 399 -6.37 4.05 -10.68
N GLN A 400 -5.74 2.94 -11.02
CA GLN A 400 -6.38 1.91 -11.82
C GLN A 400 -7.45 1.16 -11.01
N VAL A 401 -8.65 1.06 -11.58
CA VAL A 401 -9.77 0.25 -11.07
C VAL A 401 -10.30 -0.61 -12.20
N GLY A 402 -10.11 -1.94 -12.10
CA GLY A 402 -10.44 -2.86 -13.18
C GLY A 402 -9.61 -2.55 -14.44
N ALA A 403 -10.29 -2.37 -15.58
CA ALA A 403 -9.69 -2.08 -16.87
C ALA A 403 -9.59 -0.57 -17.20
N GLY A 404 -9.82 0.32 -16.22
CA GLY A 404 -9.81 1.77 -16.42
C GLY A 404 -9.04 2.51 -15.34
N LEU A 405 -8.70 3.77 -15.61
CA LEU A 405 -8.28 4.73 -14.60
C LEU A 405 -9.51 5.41 -14.00
N GLN A 406 -9.44 5.72 -12.72
CA GLN A 406 -10.51 6.42 -12.02
C GLN A 406 -9.96 7.60 -11.23
N PHE A 407 -10.47 8.80 -11.50
CA PHE A 407 -10.27 9.95 -10.64
C PHE A 407 -11.13 9.82 -9.39
N GLN A 408 -10.48 9.84 -8.23
CA GLN A 408 -11.10 9.69 -6.92
C GLN A 408 -10.82 10.93 -6.08
N VAL A 409 -11.84 11.42 -5.39
CA VAL A 409 -11.72 12.42 -4.33
C VAL A 409 -12.05 11.73 -3.02
N TYR A 410 -11.24 11.95 -1.99
CA TYR A 410 -11.37 11.35 -0.67
C TYR A 410 -11.23 12.42 0.41
N ALA A 411 -11.83 12.16 1.57
CA ALA A 411 -11.59 12.97 2.76
C ALA A 411 -10.48 12.30 3.58
N PRO A 412 -9.36 12.99 3.84
CA PRO A 412 -8.45 12.70 4.94
C PRO A 412 -9.15 12.24 6.22
N ILE A 413 -8.57 11.28 6.92
CA ILE A 413 -9.05 10.86 8.24
C ILE A 413 -8.10 11.40 9.32
N ASP A 414 -8.66 11.95 10.39
CA ASP A 414 -7.87 12.26 11.58
C ASP A 414 -7.54 10.97 12.34
N ARG A 415 -6.30 10.53 12.22
CA ARG A 415 -5.71 9.38 12.90
C ARG A 415 -4.79 9.80 14.05
N SER A 416 -4.75 11.08 14.44
CA SER A 416 -3.82 11.57 15.47
C SER A 416 -3.94 10.87 16.83
N GLY A 417 -5.12 10.31 17.14
CA GLY A 417 -5.33 9.50 18.34
C GLY A 417 -4.78 8.07 18.27
N THR A 418 -4.68 7.48 17.07
CA THR A 418 -4.31 6.06 16.87
C THR A 418 -2.96 5.87 16.17
N ALA A 419 -2.64 6.73 15.19
CA ALA A 419 -1.36 6.80 14.51
C ALA A 419 -0.46 7.81 15.22
N ARG A 420 0.22 7.33 16.26
CA ARG A 420 1.07 8.12 17.15
C ARG A 420 2.52 7.67 17.06
N PHE A 421 3.42 8.57 16.68
CA PHE A 421 4.83 8.27 16.43
C PHE A 421 5.73 8.86 17.52
N SER A 422 6.53 8.04 18.18
CA SER A 422 7.58 8.51 19.09
C SER A 422 8.64 7.43 19.34
N PHE A 423 9.85 7.85 19.71
CA PHE A 423 10.89 6.91 20.15
C PHE A 423 10.46 6.10 21.37
N GLY A 424 9.72 6.70 22.31
CA GLY A 424 9.23 6.01 23.51
C GLY A 424 8.17 4.92 23.24
N LEU A 425 7.50 4.99 22.08
CA LEU A 425 6.58 3.95 21.60
C LEU A 425 7.28 2.87 20.78
N GLY A 426 8.59 3.01 20.52
CA GLY A 426 9.38 2.05 19.74
C GLY A 426 8.98 1.94 18.26
N ASN A 427 8.25 2.93 17.74
CA ASN A 427 7.70 2.91 16.37
C ASN A 427 8.28 3.99 15.45
N VAL A 428 9.42 4.57 15.84
CA VAL A 428 10.18 5.56 15.06
C VAL A 428 11.66 5.23 15.15
N ALA A 429 12.32 5.06 14.00
CA ALA A 429 13.76 4.86 13.90
C ALA A 429 14.53 6.19 13.89
N ALA A 430 13.98 7.20 13.21
CA ALA A 430 14.56 8.54 13.12
C ALA A 430 13.47 9.61 13.03
N ALA A 431 13.78 10.82 13.49
CA ALA A 431 12.91 11.99 13.36
C ALA A 431 13.76 13.24 13.11
N ASN A 432 13.36 14.05 12.15
CA ASN A 432 13.97 15.33 11.81
C ASN A 432 12.88 16.40 11.72
N TYR A 433 13.11 17.54 12.37
CA TYR A 433 12.20 18.67 12.33
C TYR A 433 12.97 19.92 11.90
N THR A 434 12.53 20.54 10.81
CA THR A 434 13.13 21.77 10.28
C THR A 434 12.09 22.87 10.19
N THR A 435 12.54 24.12 10.35
CA THR A 435 11.68 25.30 10.27
C THR A 435 12.23 26.26 9.21
N THR A 436 11.35 26.79 8.37
CA THR A 436 11.63 27.83 7.37
C THR A 436 10.96 29.14 7.81
N PRO A 437 11.72 30.25 7.94
CA PRO A 437 11.14 31.56 8.25
C PRO A 437 10.08 32.00 7.23
N PRO A 438 9.09 32.81 7.65
CA PRO A 438 8.13 33.41 6.72
C PRO A 438 8.83 34.30 5.69
N THR A 439 8.21 34.49 4.53
CA THR A 439 8.56 35.51 3.53
C THR A 439 7.56 36.66 3.49
N CYS A 440 6.44 36.56 4.22
CA CYS A 440 5.44 37.61 4.36
C CYS A 440 4.74 37.48 5.72
N THR A 441 4.88 38.51 6.55
CA THR A 441 4.08 38.68 7.78
C THR A 441 3.34 40.03 7.79
N ARG A 442 3.61 40.88 6.79
CA ARG A 442 2.91 42.13 6.50
C ARG A 442 2.65 42.26 4.99
N ALA A 443 1.38 42.22 4.60
CA ALA A 443 0.98 42.45 3.21
C ALA A 443 0.61 43.93 3.00
N LEU A 444 1.31 44.59 2.07
CA LEU A 444 1.03 45.95 1.60
C LEU A 444 0.22 45.88 0.31
N VAL A 445 -1.11 45.93 0.42
CA VAL A 445 -2.01 45.81 -0.72
C VAL A 445 -2.31 47.17 -1.31
N VAL A 446 -2.07 47.35 -2.60
CA VAL A 446 -2.34 48.60 -3.31
C VAL A 446 -3.27 48.34 -4.49
N ALA A 447 -4.46 48.94 -4.45
CA ALA A 447 -5.44 48.92 -5.52
C ALA A 447 -5.55 50.27 -6.24
N GLY A 448 -5.99 50.26 -7.49
CA GLY A 448 -6.07 51.46 -8.34
C GLY A 448 -4.72 52.07 -8.70
N GLY A 449 -4.71 53.34 -9.10
CA GLY A 449 -3.48 54.08 -9.41
C GLY A 449 -3.06 54.10 -10.88
N GLN A 450 -3.86 53.52 -11.78
CA GLN A 450 -3.74 53.76 -13.24
C GLN A 450 -4.73 54.83 -13.71
N SER A 451 -6.03 54.59 -13.53
CA SER A 451 -7.13 55.50 -13.90
C SER A 451 -7.97 55.98 -12.71
N THR A 452 -7.69 55.45 -11.52
CA THR A 452 -8.39 55.72 -10.26
C THR A 452 -7.39 56.08 -9.16
N PRO A 453 -7.80 56.79 -8.08
CA PRO A 453 -6.91 57.05 -6.94
C PRO A 453 -6.36 55.76 -6.34
N ARG A 454 -5.16 55.79 -5.74
CA ARG A 454 -4.63 54.62 -5.03
C ARG A 454 -5.37 54.39 -3.73
N ASN A 455 -5.75 53.15 -3.46
CA ASN A 455 -6.21 52.69 -2.15
C ASN A 455 -5.15 51.72 -1.60
N CYS A 456 -4.57 52.04 -0.46
CA CYS A 456 -3.51 51.26 0.16
C CYS A 456 -3.97 50.74 1.52
N GLN A 457 -3.83 49.43 1.74
CA GLN A 457 -4.10 48.80 3.04
C GLN A 457 -2.93 47.94 3.49
N VAL A 458 -2.79 47.83 4.81
CA VAL A 458 -1.76 47.02 5.47
C VAL A 458 -2.45 45.94 6.27
N TYR A 459 -2.02 44.70 6.08
CA TYR A 459 -2.51 43.55 6.82
C TYR A 459 -1.33 42.85 7.49
N ASP A 460 -1.40 42.73 8.81
CA ASP A 460 -0.38 42.11 9.64
C ASP A 460 -0.84 40.74 10.13
N ARG A 461 0.04 39.75 10.04
CA ARG A 461 -0.16 38.45 10.68
C ARG A 461 1.14 37.96 11.30
N ALA A 462 1.16 37.86 12.63
CA ALA A 462 2.29 37.29 13.35
C ALA A 462 2.46 35.80 12.97
N ASP A 463 3.69 35.40 12.71
CA ASP A 463 4.02 34.01 12.44
C ASP A 463 4.14 33.22 13.77
N PRO A 464 3.45 32.09 13.94
CA PRO A 464 3.52 31.30 15.17
C PRO A 464 4.90 30.68 15.44
N LEU A 465 5.66 30.34 14.39
CA LEU A 465 6.99 29.74 14.50
C LEU A 465 8.08 30.80 14.69
N PHE A 466 7.83 32.02 14.19
CA PHE A 466 8.78 33.16 14.25
C PHE A 466 8.11 34.41 14.86
N PRO A 467 7.71 34.36 16.15
CA PRO A 467 7.04 35.47 16.79
C PRO A 467 7.95 36.70 16.83
N GLY A 468 7.54 37.77 16.16
CA GLY A 468 8.25 39.06 16.12
C GLY A 468 8.96 39.39 14.80
N LEU A 469 8.97 38.49 13.82
CA LEU A 469 9.54 38.80 12.50
C LEU A 469 8.51 39.56 11.64
N VAL A 470 8.85 40.79 11.23
CA VAL A 470 8.04 41.62 10.33
C VAL A 470 8.69 41.67 8.94
N ILE A 471 8.04 41.08 7.95
CA ILE A 471 8.49 41.04 6.55
C ILE A 471 7.38 41.57 5.66
N GLU A 472 7.67 42.67 4.99
CA GLU A 472 6.76 43.37 4.08
C GLU A 472 6.77 42.75 2.69
N GLN A 473 5.58 42.43 2.16
CA GLN A 473 5.38 42.03 0.78
C GLN A 473 4.39 42.97 0.11
N PHE A 474 4.76 43.49 -1.07
CA PHE A 474 3.86 44.25 -1.92
C PHE A 474 2.88 43.32 -2.66
N VAL A 475 1.58 43.62 -2.57
CA VAL A 475 0.50 42.91 -3.25
C VAL A 475 -0.18 43.88 -4.23
N ASP A 476 0.00 43.61 -5.52
CA ASP A 476 -0.43 44.48 -6.61
C ASP A 476 -1.88 44.18 -7.05
N LEU A 477 -2.79 45.10 -6.77
CA LEU A 477 -4.16 45.14 -7.30
C LEU A 477 -4.42 46.41 -8.09
N THR A 478 -3.39 47.01 -8.70
CA THR A 478 -3.49 48.32 -9.38
C THR A 478 -4.45 48.33 -10.59
N SER A 479 -4.82 47.16 -11.10
CA SER A 479 -5.84 46.98 -12.15
C SER A 479 -7.29 46.94 -11.63
N VAL A 480 -7.50 46.85 -10.33
CA VAL A 480 -8.84 46.82 -9.71
C VAL A 480 -9.37 48.25 -9.59
N ASP A 481 -10.60 48.47 -10.06
CA ASP A 481 -11.30 49.74 -9.92
C ASP A 481 -11.62 50.01 -8.45
N THR A 482 -11.21 51.17 -7.95
CA THR A 482 -11.48 51.57 -6.57
C THR A 482 -12.95 51.89 -6.29
N ALA A 483 -13.78 52.01 -7.32
CA ALA A 483 -15.23 52.10 -7.21
C ALA A 483 -15.91 50.73 -7.06
N SER A 484 -15.16 49.62 -7.10
CA SER A 484 -15.71 48.28 -6.89
C SER A 484 -16.36 48.16 -5.51
N VAL A 485 -17.61 47.68 -5.48
CA VAL A 485 -18.36 47.44 -4.22
C VAL A 485 -17.67 46.42 -3.31
N ASP A 486 -16.88 45.52 -3.90
CA ASP A 486 -16.17 44.45 -3.19
C ASP A 486 -14.67 44.77 -3.00
N LEU A 487 -14.24 46.01 -3.20
CA LEU A 487 -12.82 46.39 -3.17
C LEU A 487 -12.12 45.94 -1.87
N ILE A 488 -12.73 46.21 -0.72
CA ILE A 488 -12.16 45.86 0.59
C ILE A 488 -12.04 44.34 0.74
N ALA A 489 -13.04 43.58 0.26
CA ALA A 489 -13.02 42.13 0.31
C ALA A 489 -11.93 41.55 -0.62
N GLN A 490 -11.77 42.10 -1.83
CA GLN A 490 -10.71 41.72 -2.76
C GLN A 490 -9.30 42.02 -2.20
N MET A 491 -9.12 43.19 -1.57
CA MET A 491 -7.84 43.55 -0.94
C MET A 491 -7.52 42.65 0.26
N ALA A 492 -8.51 42.35 1.10
CA ALA A 492 -8.34 41.46 2.25
C ALA A 492 -8.04 40.02 1.80
N GLN A 493 -8.72 39.53 0.76
CA GLN A 493 -8.45 38.22 0.18
C GLN A 493 -7.03 38.13 -0.38
N ALA A 494 -6.59 39.12 -1.17
CA ALA A 494 -5.25 39.13 -1.73
C ALA A 494 -4.15 39.23 -0.65
N ALA A 495 -4.41 39.96 0.44
CA ALA A 495 -3.53 39.97 1.61
C ALA A 495 -3.45 38.60 2.27
N GLU A 496 -4.60 37.96 2.52
CA GLU A 496 -4.67 36.65 3.17
C GLU A 496 -3.97 35.57 2.32
N GLU A 497 -4.13 35.62 1.01
CA GLU A 497 -3.39 34.75 0.06
C GLU A 497 -1.88 34.97 0.17
N ALA A 498 -1.40 36.22 0.19
CA ALA A 498 0.02 36.54 0.30
C ALA A 498 0.61 36.15 1.67
N LEU A 499 -0.09 36.46 2.77
CA LEU A 499 0.32 36.09 4.13
C LEU A 499 0.35 34.57 4.30
N THR A 500 -0.54 33.83 3.62
CA THR A 500 -0.60 32.35 3.69
C THR A 500 0.47 31.71 2.85
N ALA A 501 0.69 32.20 1.64
CA ALA A 501 1.79 31.75 0.79
C ALA A 501 3.17 32.04 1.42
N GLY A 502 3.28 33.16 2.15
CA GLY A 502 4.52 33.59 2.79
C GLY A 502 4.65 33.23 4.28
N ALA A 503 3.78 32.41 4.85
CA ALA A 503 3.90 31.96 6.23
C ALA A 503 5.15 31.09 6.43
N GLY A 504 5.69 31.11 7.66
CA GLY A 504 6.75 30.23 8.09
C GLY A 504 6.27 28.79 8.07
N LYS A 505 7.19 27.87 7.74
CA LYS A 505 6.85 26.46 7.53
C LYS A 505 7.63 25.58 8.50
N GLY A 506 6.97 24.59 9.08
CA GLY A 506 7.61 23.49 9.79
C GLY A 506 7.51 22.22 8.93
N ALA A 507 8.62 21.49 8.79
CA ALA A 507 8.65 20.21 8.11
C ALA A 507 9.13 19.13 9.08
N LEU A 508 8.26 18.17 9.39
CA LEU A 508 8.59 17.00 10.18
C LEU A 508 8.80 15.80 9.24
N SER A 509 9.96 15.17 9.30
CA SER A 509 10.20 13.87 8.66
C SER A 509 10.46 12.85 9.75
N ILE A 510 9.79 11.71 9.66
CA ILE A 510 9.97 10.57 10.55
C ILE A 510 10.30 9.34 9.71
N GLU A 511 10.99 8.38 10.31
CA GLU A 511 11.20 7.03 9.76
C GLU A 511 10.41 6.06 10.63
N PRO A 512 9.12 5.83 10.33
CA PRO A 512 8.30 4.89 11.07
C PRO A 512 8.84 3.46 10.99
N ILE A 513 8.69 2.73 12.09
CA ILE A 513 8.88 1.29 12.10
C ILE A 513 7.51 0.65 12.07
N ASP A 514 7.24 -0.15 11.04
CA ASP A 514 6.02 -0.94 10.96
C ASP A 514 5.99 -1.94 12.12
N ILE A 515 5.03 -1.76 13.03
CA ILE A 515 4.79 -2.65 14.16
C ILE A 515 3.43 -3.35 13.97
N PRO A 516 3.15 -4.47 14.65
CA PRO A 516 1.88 -5.18 14.50
C PRO A 516 0.62 -4.31 14.65
N ASN A 517 0.69 -3.20 15.40
CA ASN A 517 -0.44 -2.32 15.70
C ASN A 517 -0.41 -0.96 14.96
N LEU A 518 0.61 -0.68 14.16
CA LEU A 518 0.71 0.56 13.39
C LEU A 518 1.56 0.32 12.13
N ARG A 519 0.89 0.28 10.98
CA ARG A 519 1.45 -0.01 9.66
C ARG A 519 0.89 0.93 8.61
N TYR A 520 1.74 1.34 7.68
CA TYR A 520 1.31 2.11 6.52
C TYR A 520 0.38 1.27 5.61
N GLY A 521 -0.64 1.91 5.05
CA GLY A 521 -1.66 1.27 4.21
C GLY A 521 -2.86 0.74 5.01
N ARG A 522 -2.61 0.17 6.19
CA ARG A 522 -3.64 -0.37 7.08
C ARG A 522 -4.17 0.67 8.09
N ASP A 523 -3.27 1.31 8.84
CA ASP A 523 -3.64 2.13 10.00
C ASP A 523 -3.54 3.64 9.72
N TYR A 524 -2.69 4.00 8.77
CA TYR A 524 -2.55 5.37 8.25
C TYR A 524 -2.07 5.34 6.80
N GLN A 525 -2.36 6.41 6.07
CA GLN A 525 -1.96 6.58 4.68
C GLN A 525 -1.66 8.06 4.39
N VAL A 526 -1.13 8.35 3.20
CA VAL A 526 -0.99 9.74 2.74
C VAL A 526 -2.35 10.45 2.76
N GLY A 527 -2.35 11.69 3.25
CA GLY A 527 -3.54 12.49 3.48
C GLY A 527 -4.11 12.38 4.89
N ASP A 528 -3.87 11.31 5.64
CA ASP A 528 -4.36 11.23 7.02
C ASP A 528 -3.62 12.21 7.95
N THR A 529 -4.29 12.69 8.99
CA THR A 529 -3.63 13.46 10.06
C THR A 529 -3.09 12.50 11.11
N VAL A 530 -1.83 12.63 11.48
CA VAL A 530 -1.16 11.78 12.47
C VAL A 530 -0.52 12.62 13.56
N ALA A 531 -0.18 12.01 14.70
CA ALA A 531 0.54 12.70 15.76
C ALA A 531 1.97 12.18 15.88
N ALA A 532 2.93 13.08 16.06
CA ALA A 532 4.31 12.73 16.30
C ALA A 532 4.88 13.54 17.47
N GLN A 533 5.67 12.87 18.30
CA GLN A 533 6.36 13.52 19.41
C GLN A 533 7.64 14.16 18.89
N VAL A 534 7.68 15.49 18.89
CA VAL A 534 8.89 16.27 18.57
C VAL A 534 9.39 16.87 19.88
N ARG A 535 10.56 16.42 20.33
CA ARG A 535 11.10 16.73 21.66
C ARG A 535 10.12 16.28 22.76
N ALA A 536 9.54 17.20 23.51
CA ALA A 536 8.59 16.91 24.60
C ALA A 536 7.12 17.17 24.21
N THR A 537 6.86 17.65 22.99
CA THR A 537 5.54 18.10 22.56
C THR A 537 4.98 17.20 21.48
N TRP A 538 3.68 16.90 21.57
CA TRP A 538 2.95 16.25 20.49
C TRP A 538 2.53 17.27 19.45
N ILE A 539 2.86 17.00 18.20
CA ILE A 539 2.46 17.81 17.04
C ILE A 539 1.59 16.91 16.16
N THR A 540 0.49 17.46 15.66
CA THR A 540 -0.38 16.79 14.69
C THR A 540 -0.26 17.45 13.34
N ASP A 541 -0.12 16.67 12.28
CA ASP A 541 -0.09 17.18 10.92
C ASP A 541 -0.49 16.11 9.91
N ILE A 542 -0.75 16.54 8.68
CA ILE A 542 -1.12 15.69 7.56
C ILE A 542 0.13 14.96 7.03
N VAL A 543 0.00 13.65 6.78
CA VAL A 543 1.02 12.86 6.08
C VAL A 543 1.03 13.24 4.60
N ARG A 544 1.97 14.07 4.17
CA ARG A 544 2.04 14.57 2.78
C ARG A 544 2.75 13.62 1.84
N GLU A 545 3.77 12.93 2.32
CA GLU A 545 4.57 11.99 1.52
C GLU A 545 4.94 10.77 2.37
N VAL A 546 4.93 9.59 1.75
CA VAL A 546 5.53 8.38 2.32
C VAL A 546 6.42 7.74 1.27
N THR A 547 7.68 7.55 1.62
CA THR A 547 8.66 6.75 0.87
C THR A 547 8.72 5.35 1.47
N LEU A 548 8.35 4.35 0.70
CA LEU A 548 8.47 2.93 1.03
C LEU A 548 9.70 2.38 0.31
N THR A 549 10.61 1.76 1.05
CA THR A 549 11.78 1.08 0.48
C THR A 549 11.69 -0.40 0.79
N SER A 550 11.60 -1.24 -0.24
CA SER A 550 11.58 -2.70 -0.13
C SER A 550 12.85 -3.25 -0.77
N THR A 551 13.66 -4.00 -0.02
CA THR A 551 14.86 -4.68 -0.55
C THR A 551 14.70 -6.20 -0.43
N ALA A 552 15.45 -6.94 -1.25
CA ALA A 552 15.46 -8.40 -1.18
C ALA A 552 16.03 -8.96 0.15
N ALA A 553 16.77 -8.15 0.92
CA ALA A 553 17.45 -8.58 2.15
C ALA A 553 16.71 -8.18 3.45
N ASP A 554 16.01 -7.03 3.47
CA ASP A 554 15.58 -6.39 4.73
C ASP A 554 14.07 -6.12 4.83
N GLY A 555 13.25 -6.59 3.87
CA GLY A 555 11.80 -6.33 3.85
C GLY A 555 11.45 -4.88 3.48
N THR A 556 10.25 -4.41 3.86
CA THR A 556 9.80 -3.03 3.60
C THR A 556 10.09 -2.11 4.79
N ASN A 557 10.87 -1.05 4.56
CA ASN A 557 11.07 0.08 5.46
C ASN A 557 10.22 1.27 5.00
N VAL A 558 9.66 2.02 5.95
CA VAL A 558 8.77 3.16 5.71
C VAL A 558 9.43 4.44 6.22
N LYS A 559 9.48 5.46 5.37
CA LYS A 559 9.85 6.83 5.74
C LYS A 559 8.67 7.75 5.43
N ALA A 560 8.20 8.50 6.41
CA ALA A 560 7.04 9.37 6.27
C ALA A 560 7.41 10.84 6.50
N THR A 561 6.92 11.71 5.63
CA THR A 561 7.00 13.16 5.79
C THR A 561 5.63 13.69 6.19
N VAL A 562 5.62 14.40 7.31
CA VAL A 562 4.46 14.93 8.02
C VAL A 562 4.55 16.46 8.00
N GLY A 563 3.52 17.12 7.48
CA GLY A 563 3.50 18.56 7.27
C GLY A 563 4.08 19.04 5.94
N ASP A 564 4.25 20.36 5.80
CA ASP A 564 4.55 21.00 4.52
C ASP A 564 6.02 20.77 4.11
N ASP A 565 6.20 20.18 2.92
CA ASP A 565 7.47 19.67 2.41
C ASP A 565 8.34 20.80 1.81
N ALA A 566 8.59 21.84 2.61
CA ALA A 566 9.61 22.82 2.31
C ALA A 566 11.02 22.29 2.67
N GLY A 567 11.28 21.01 2.41
CA GLY A 567 12.60 20.40 2.38
C GLY A 567 13.45 20.93 1.22
N ASP A 568 13.43 22.25 0.96
CA ASP A 568 14.38 22.86 0.07
C ASP A 568 15.73 22.93 0.78
N THR A 569 16.71 22.18 0.26
CA THR A 569 18.12 22.46 0.53
C THR A 569 18.40 23.97 0.32
N VAL A 570 19.41 24.52 0.99
CA VAL A 570 19.81 25.94 0.82
C VAL A 570 19.99 26.31 -0.67
N ALA A 571 20.41 25.36 -1.50
CA ALA A 571 20.49 25.50 -2.95
C ALA A 571 19.11 25.65 -3.62
N ALA A 572 18.13 24.79 -3.31
CA ALA A 572 16.77 24.90 -3.85
C ALA A 572 16.08 26.21 -3.41
N ARG A 573 16.32 26.68 -2.18
CA ARG A 573 15.90 28.02 -1.68
C ARG A 573 16.46 29.15 -2.55
N THR A 574 17.74 29.06 -2.88
CA THR A 574 18.44 30.06 -3.73
C THR A 574 17.90 30.03 -5.16
N TYR A 575 17.64 28.84 -5.72
CA TYR A 575 17.07 28.71 -7.06
C TYR A 575 15.60 29.16 -7.14
N LYS A 576 14.76 28.88 -6.15
CA LYS A 576 13.38 29.39 -6.10
C LYS A 576 13.35 30.91 -5.94
N TYR A 577 14.23 31.48 -5.12
CA TYR A 577 14.39 32.93 -5.02
C TYR A 577 14.84 33.55 -6.35
N ILE A 578 15.86 32.99 -7.01
CA ILE A 578 16.32 33.44 -8.32
C ILE A 578 15.21 33.27 -9.39
N ALA A 579 14.42 32.20 -9.32
CA ALA A 579 13.32 31.96 -10.24
C ALA A 579 12.15 32.94 -10.01
N ALA A 580 11.81 33.26 -8.76
CA ALA A 580 10.83 34.27 -8.40
C ALA A 580 11.29 35.66 -8.87
N VAL A 581 12.53 36.05 -8.57
CA VAL A 581 13.13 37.29 -9.06
C VAL A 581 13.14 37.34 -10.59
N LYS A 582 13.46 36.24 -11.28
CA LYS A 582 13.37 36.17 -12.75
C LYS A 582 11.93 36.34 -13.27
N ARG A 583 10.94 35.79 -12.57
CA ARG A 583 9.51 35.89 -12.94
C ARG A 583 8.98 37.32 -12.72
N ASP A 584 9.39 37.97 -11.64
CA ASP A 584 9.05 39.36 -11.32
C ASP A 584 9.77 40.32 -12.28
N VAL A 585 11.02 40.04 -12.62
CA VAL A 585 11.76 40.76 -13.66
C VAL A 585 11.13 40.56 -15.04
N ALA A 586 10.62 39.36 -15.35
CA ALA A 586 9.90 39.12 -16.60
C ALA A 586 8.57 39.89 -16.65
N ARG A 587 7.82 39.95 -15.54
CA ARG A 587 6.61 40.79 -15.39
C ARG A 587 6.91 42.29 -15.47
N LEU A 588 8.07 42.73 -14.98
CA LEU A 588 8.53 44.11 -15.13
C LEU A 588 8.92 44.42 -16.58
N LYS A 589 9.50 43.47 -17.32
CA LYS A 589 9.86 43.64 -18.74
C LYS A 589 8.65 43.65 -19.68
N THR A 590 7.53 43.03 -19.31
CA THR A 590 6.28 43.09 -20.09
C THR A 590 5.44 44.32 -19.80
N ARG A 591 5.78 45.14 -18.79
CA ARG A 591 5.29 46.52 -18.69
C ARG A 591 5.97 47.34 -19.79
N LYS A 592 5.34 47.40 -20.97
CA LYS A 592 5.64 48.46 -21.95
C LYS A 592 5.62 49.79 -21.20
N ALA A 593 6.70 50.56 -21.32
CA ALA A 593 6.70 51.97 -20.97
C ALA A 593 5.52 52.61 -21.69
N ALA A 594 4.56 53.12 -20.92
CA ALA A 594 3.53 54.03 -21.39
C ALA A 594 4.15 55.41 -21.59
#